data_AF-A0A2V7E3B8-F1
#
_entry.id   AF-A0A2V7E3B8-F1
#
_cell.length_a   1.000
_cell.length_b   1.000
_cell.length_c   1.000
_cell.angle_alpha   90.00
_cell.angle_beta   90.00
_cell.angle_gamma   90.00
#
_symmetry.space_group_name_H-M   'P 1'
#
loop_
_entity.id
_entity.type
_entity.pdbx_description
1 polymer ?
#
loop_
_entity_poly.entity_id
_entity_poly.type
_entity_poly.pdbx_seq_one_letter_code
_entity_poly.pdbx_strand_id
1 'polypeptide(L)'
;MKLVAFLLIGLCVLVIPAPGVAAPEGQVTWAAHISLAPTWFDPAETPGIGTPFMILYALHDALVKLMPGHAMAPSLAESWSVSKDG
;
A
#
# COMPACT_ATOMS: atom_id res chain seq x y z
N MET A 1 -40.14 6.68 15.67
CA MET A 1 -38.92 7.30 16.23
C MET A 1 -37.66 6.49 15.95
N LYS A 2 -37.60 5.19 16.29
CA LYS A 2 -36.41 4.33 16.05
C LYS A 2 -36.04 4.21 14.56
N LEU A 3 -37.01 4.04 13.67
CA LEU A 3 -36.80 3.94 12.23
C LEU A 3 -36.18 5.22 11.63
N VAL A 4 -36.64 6.39 12.10
CA VAL A 4 -36.10 7.69 11.69
C VAL A 4 -34.66 7.86 12.17
N ALA A 5 -34.36 7.39 13.39
CA ALA A 5 -32.99 7.39 13.91
C ALA A 5 -32.06 6.48 13.09
N PHE A 6 -32.50 5.28 12.71
CA PHE A 6 -31.72 4.39 11.83
C PHE A 6 -31.51 4.98 10.44
N LEU A 7 -32.53 5.64 9.87
CA LEU A 7 -32.42 6.30 8.58
C LEU A 7 -31.43 7.47 8.61
N LEU A 8 -31.47 8.27 9.68
CA LEU A 8 -30.53 9.38 9.90
C LEU A 8 -29.09 8.88 10.09
N ILE A 9 -28.89 7.79 10.85
CA ILE A 9 -27.57 7.18 11.03
C ILE A 9 -27.03 6.62 9.71
N GLY A 10 -27.86 5.90 8.95
CA GLY A 10 -27.48 5.39 7.64
C GLY A 10 -27.12 6.51 6.66
N LEU A 11 -27.87 7.62 6.68
CA LEU A 11 -27.58 8.80 5.87
C LEU A 11 -26.28 9.47 6.30
N CYS A 12 -26.00 9.59 7.60
CA CYS A 12 -24.74 10.14 8.11
C CYS A 12 -23.52 9.30 7.70
N VAL A 13 -23.64 7.98 7.64
CA VAL A 13 -22.55 7.08 7.21
C VAL A 13 -22.23 7.25 5.71
N LEU A 14 -23.24 7.52 4.88
CA LEU A 14 -23.06 7.77 3.44
C LEU A 14 -22.39 9.13 3.12
N VAL A 15 -22.34 10.04 4.09
CA VAL A 15 -21.76 11.39 3.92
C VAL A 15 -20.33 11.46 4.46
N ILE A 16 -19.81 10.39 5.08
CA ILE A 16 -18.40 10.35 5.51
C ILE A 16 -17.55 10.36 4.24
N PRO A 17 -16.77 11.42 3.96
CA PRO A 17 -15.87 11.42 2.82
C PRO A 17 -14.84 10.32 3.07
N ALA A 18 -14.79 9.33 2.17
CA ALA A 18 -13.65 8.44 2.12
C ALA A 18 -12.38 9.31 1.96
N PRO A 19 -11.27 8.98 2.63
CA PRO A 19 -10.02 9.69 2.39
C PRO A 19 -9.74 9.65 0.89
N GLY A 20 -9.83 10.81 0.24
CA GLY A 20 -9.56 10.93 -1.18
C GLY A 20 -8.08 10.65 -1.39
N VAL A 21 -7.78 9.53 -2.05
CA VAL A 21 -6.46 9.34 -2.64
C VAL A 21 -6.43 10.30 -3.83
N ALA A 22 -5.79 11.46 -3.65
CA ALA A 22 -5.51 12.33 -4.78
C ALA A 22 -4.78 11.49 -5.84
N ALA A 23 -5.15 11.66 -7.10
CA ALA A 23 -4.41 11.03 -8.18
C ALA A 23 -2.94 11.47 -8.09
N PRO A 24 -1.98 10.63 -8.48
CA PRO A 24 -0.59 11.06 -8.55
C PRO A 24 -0.48 12.27 -9.46
N GLU A 25 -0.09 13.41 -8.90
CA GLU A 25 0.09 14.66 -9.63
C GLU A 25 1.58 15.02 -9.66
N GLY A 26 2.09 15.32 -10.85
CA GLY A 26 3.44 15.83 -11.04
C GLY A 26 4.53 14.76 -11.21
N GLN A 27 5.78 15.21 -11.11
CA GLN A 27 6.97 14.37 -11.27
C GLN A 27 7.71 14.30 -9.94
N VAL A 28 8.11 13.08 -9.56
CA VAL A 28 9.03 12.86 -8.44
C VAL A 28 10.43 12.65 -9.00
N THR A 29 11.42 13.37 -8.46
CA THR A 29 12.84 13.16 -8.77
C THR A 29 13.57 12.68 -7.53
N TRP A 30 14.26 11.55 -7.64
CA TRP A 30 15.04 10.98 -6.54
C TRP A 30 16.53 11.24 -6.72
N ALA A 31 17.16 11.79 -5.69
CA ALA A 31 18.62 11.89 -5.60
C ALA A 31 19.17 10.63 -4.94
N ALA A 32 19.59 9.65 -5.75
CA ALA A 32 20.26 8.46 -5.26
C ALA A 32 21.74 8.76 -4.99
N HIS A 33 22.21 8.54 -3.75
CA HIS A 33 23.62 8.73 -3.35
C HIS A 33 24.49 7.50 -3.65
N ILE A 34 23.98 6.60 -4.48
CA ILE A 34 24.53 5.28 -4.80
C ILE A 34 24.27 4.99 -6.27
N SER A 35 25.10 4.15 -6.87
CA SER A 35 24.84 3.61 -8.22
C SER A 35 23.69 2.62 -8.18
N LEU A 36 22.72 2.77 -9.08
CA LEU A 36 21.63 1.82 -9.24
C LEU A 36 22.15 0.59 -9.99
N ALA A 37 22.17 -0.56 -9.32
CA ALA A 37 22.55 -1.80 -9.98
C ALA A 37 21.40 -2.28 -10.90
N PRO A 38 21.70 -2.79 -12.10
CA PRO A 38 20.67 -3.32 -13.01
C PRO A 38 19.82 -4.43 -12.41
N THR A 39 20.39 -5.25 -11.51
CA THR A 39 19.68 -6.36 -10.85
C THR A 39 18.56 -5.89 -9.92
N TRP A 40 18.56 -4.63 -9.49
CA TRP A 40 17.51 -4.08 -8.61
C TRP A 40 16.20 -3.79 -9.35
N PHE A 41 16.18 -3.93 -10.68
CA PHE A 41 14.99 -3.81 -11.50
C PHE A 41 14.27 -5.16 -11.70
N ASP A 42 14.86 -6.28 -11.27
CA ASP A 42 14.23 -7.60 -11.32
C ASP A 42 13.91 -8.10 -9.90
N PRO A 43 12.63 -8.24 -9.51
CA PRO A 43 12.28 -8.77 -8.21
C PRO A 43 12.80 -10.20 -7.97
N ALA A 44 13.09 -10.99 -9.02
CA ALA A 44 13.66 -12.33 -8.90
C ALA A 44 15.13 -12.34 -8.47
N GLU A 45 15.86 -11.23 -8.64
CA GLU A 45 17.27 -11.09 -8.30
C GLU A 45 17.52 -10.22 -7.05
N THR A 46 16.49 -10.03 -6.23
CA THR A 46 16.56 -9.14 -5.06
C THR A 46 17.66 -9.58 -4.08
N PRO A 47 18.73 -8.78 -3.88
CA PRO A 47 19.76 -9.12 -2.90
C PRO A 47 19.22 -8.93 -1.48
N GLY A 48 19.79 -9.63 -0.49
CA GLY A 48 19.37 -9.60 0.92
C GLY A 48 19.70 -8.30 1.69
N ILE A 49 19.56 -7.14 1.03
CA ILE A 49 19.78 -5.80 1.58
C ILE A 49 18.54 -4.92 1.32
N GLY A 50 18.33 -3.88 2.14
CA GLY A 50 17.13 -3.04 2.06
C GLY A 50 17.13 -2.03 0.90
N THR A 51 18.29 -1.57 0.45
CA THR A 51 18.41 -0.49 -0.55
C THR A 51 17.66 -0.72 -1.87
N PRO A 52 17.66 -1.92 -2.49
CA PRO A 52 16.91 -2.20 -3.72
C PRO A 52 15.40 -1.94 -3.61
N PHE A 53 14.83 -2.02 -2.40
CA PHE A 53 13.40 -1.83 -2.19
C PHE A 53 12.92 -0.43 -2.57
N MET A 54 13.79 0.58 -2.67
CA MET A 54 13.41 1.88 -3.24
C MET A 54 12.94 1.76 -4.70
N ILE A 55 13.59 0.92 -5.51
CA ILE A 55 13.26 0.71 -6.93
C ILE A 55 12.16 -0.34 -7.04
N LEU A 56 12.27 -1.43 -6.28
CA LEU A 56 11.25 -2.47 -6.29
C LEU A 56 9.89 -1.92 -5.89
N TYR A 57 9.77 -1.03 -4.91
CA TYR A 57 8.49 -0.41 -4.55
C TYR A 57 8.04 0.68 -5.54
N ALA A 58 8.95 1.25 -6.32
CA ALA A 58 8.61 2.22 -7.37
C ALA A 58 7.95 1.54 -8.57
N LEU A 59 8.45 0.36 -8.94
CA LEU A 59 8.11 -0.32 -10.19
C LEU A 59 7.21 -1.55 -9.98
N HIS A 60 7.34 -2.23 -8.84
CA HIS A 60 6.62 -3.46 -8.52
C HIS A 60 5.76 -3.27 -7.28
N ASP A 61 4.67 -4.02 -7.23
CA ASP A 61 3.83 -4.12 -6.05
C ASP A 61 3.75 -5.57 -5.56
N ALA A 62 3.43 -5.74 -4.28
CA ALA A 62 3.31 -7.03 -3.61
C ALA A 62 1.88 -7.28 -3.13
N LEU A 63 1.55 -8.53 -2.81
CA LEU A 63 0.27 -8.87 -2.18
C LEU A 63 0.10 -8.15 -0.83
N VAL A 64 1.18 -8.16 -0.05
CA VAL A 64 1.33 -7.53 1.25
C VAL A 64 2.75 -6.97 1.33
N LYS A 65 2.92 -5.77 1.88
CA LYS A 65 4.24 -5.14 2.04
C LYS A 65 4.32 -4.26 3.28
N LEU A 66 5.55 -3.91 3.67
CA LEU A 66 5.77 -2.96 4.75
C LEU A 66 5.28 -1.58 4.32
N MET A 67 4.43 -0.98 5.13
CA MET A 67 3.92 0.39 4.96
C MET A 67 4.09 1.18 6.25
N PRO A 68 4.04 2.52 6.20
CA PRO A 68 4.11 3.34 7.42
C PRO A 68 3.14 2.85 8.50
N GLY A 69 3.69 2.52 9.67
CA GLY A 69 2.94 2.04 10.84
C GLY A 69 2.46 0.57 10.78
N HIS A 70 2.72 -0.16 9.69
CA HIS A 70 2.22 -1.53 9.48
C HIS A 70 3.27 -2.43 8.83
N ALA A 71 3.73 -3.45 9.56
CA ALA A 71 4.73 -4.39 9.06
C ALA A 71 4.21 -5.27 7.90
N MET A 72 2.90 -5.53 7.86
CA MET A 72 2.21 -6.29 6.82
C MET A 72 0.93 -5.54 6.49
N ALA A 73 1.02 -4.53 5.64
CA ALA A 73 -0.16 -3.80 5.19
C ALA A 73 -0.75 -4.47 3.94
N PRO A 74 -2.10 -4.46 3.78
CA PRO A 74 -2.73 -4.76 2.50
C PRO A 74 -2.13 -3.90 1.38
N SER A 75 -1.85 -4.52 0.23
CA SER A 75 -1.46 -3.81 -0.98
C SER A 75 -2.25 -4.36 -2.16
N LEU A 76 -1.68 -5.22 -3.02
CA LEU A 76 -2.47 -5.86 -4.09
C LEU A 76 -3.56 -6.80 -3.55
N ALA A 77 -3.33 -7.42 -2.38
CA ALA A 77 -4.35 -8.19 -1.70
C ALA A 77 -5.10 -7.29 -0.70
N GLU A 78 -6.43 -7.26 -0.81
CA GLU A 78 -7.30 -6.54 0.12
C GLU A 78 -7.38 -7.24 1.49
N SER A 79 -7.23 -8.57 1.51
CA SER A 79 -7.21 -9.36 2.73
C SER A 79 -6.41 -10.65 2.53
N TRP A 80 -5.90 -11.20 3.62
CA TRP A 80 -5.30 -12.53 3.66
C TRP A 80 -5.59 -13.18 5.02
N SER A 81 -5.51 -14.50 5.05
CA SER A 81 -5.61 -15.31 6.26
C SER A 81 -4.57 -16.41 6.22
N VAL A 82 -4.12 -16.85 7.39
CA VAL A 82 -3.23 -18.00 7.55
C VAL A 82 -4.02 -19.12 8.22
N SER A 83 -3.90 -20.35 7.73
CA SER A 83 -4.51 -21.52 8.34
C SER A 83 -3.86 -21.85 9.68
N LYS A 84 -4.43 -22.78 10.45
CA LYS A 84 -3.88 -23.16 11.76
C LYS A 84 -2.52 -23.86 11.66
N ASP A 85 -2.23 -24.48 10.53
CA ASP A 85 -1.01 -25.23 10.23
C ASP A 85 0.06 -24.40 9.50
N GLY A 86 -0.26 -23.16 9.11
CA GLY A 86 0.64 -22.31 8.32
C GLY A 86 0.71 -22.74 6.86
#